data_AF-A0A0Q8ZQF2-F1
#
_entry.id   AF-A0A0Q8ZQF2-F1
#
_cell.length_a   1.000
_cell.length_b   1.000
_cell.length_c   1.000
_cell.angle_alpha   90.00
_cell.angle_beta   90.00
_cell.angle_gamma   90.00
#
_symmetry.space_group_name_H-M   'P 1'
#
loop_
_entity.id
_entity.type
_entity.pdbx_description
1 polymer ?
#
loop_
_entity_poly.entity_id
_entity_poly.type
_entity_poly.pdbx_seq_one_letter_code
_entity_poly.pdbx_strand_id
1 'polypeptide(L)'
;MPGPPPKRDDERARRNKPDQETATVTAIGAVRIPEMGDLSHNGETHELIAEMYQSIKDSAITQFYEPTDWQFARITLFALNEELIAARHNGKPIGAMKLTAIIQMLSALMLTEGDRRRARIEIERVPIANGAKVIGLTDVLKQRLAAGGHGG
;
A
#
# COMPACT_ATOMS: atom_id res chain seq x y z
N MET A 1 -17.88 -7.12 -17.84
CA MET A 1 -17.28 -6.64 -16.59
C MET A 1 -17.19 -7.81 -15.64
N PRO A 2 -16.04 -8.11 -15.02
CA PRO A 2 -16.01 -9.11 -13.95
C PRO A 2 -16.90 -8.60 -12.81
N GLY A 3 -17.76 -9.47 -12.28
CA GLY A 3 -18.67 -9.12 -11.19
C GLY A 3 -17.93 -8.71 -9.91
N PRO A 4 -18.65 -8.22 -8.89
CA PRO A 4 -18.07 -7.87 -7.61
C PRO A 4 -17.31 -9.07 -7.04
N PRO A 5 -16.06 -8.89 -6.58
CA PRO A 5 -15.29 -9.98 -6.03
C PRO A 5 -16.03 -10.64 -4.85
N PRO A 6 -15.88 -11.96 -4.73
CA PRO A 6 -16.60 -12.76 -3.74
C PRO A 6 -16.25 -12.33 -2.31
N LYS A 7 -17.21 -12.49 -1.38
CA LYS A 7 -16.96 -12.35 0.07
C LYS A 7 -15.92 -13.37 0.52
N ARG A 8 -15.09 -13.01 1.50
CA ARG A 8 -14.23 -13.96 2.20
C ARG A 8 -15.09 -15.00 2.92
N ASP A 9 -14.59 -16.22 3.09
CA ASP A 9 -15.40 -17.34 3.61
C ASP A 9 -15.83 -17.16 5.07
N ASP A 10 -15.04 -16.42 5.85
CA ASP A 10 -15.31 -15.97 7.22
C ASP A 10 -16.41 -14.89 7.31
N GLU A 11 -16.64 -14.14 6.24
CA GLU A 11 -17.66 -13.07 6.15
C GLU A 11 -19.01 -13.58 5.59
N ARG A 12 -19.13 -14.87 5.29
CA ARG A 12 -20.34 -15.47 4.70
C ARG A 12 -21.28 -15.99 5.78
N ALA A 13 -22.53 -15.51 5.76
CA ALA A 13 -23.62 -16.15 6.49
C ALA A 13 -23.74 -17.63 6.05
N ARG A 14 -24.05 -18.54 6.98
CA ARG A 14 -24.08 -20.01 6.80
C ARG A 14 -24.74 -20.51 5.51
N ARG A 15 -25.70 -19.75 4.95
CA ARG A 15 -26.47 -20.09 3.73
C ARG A 15 -25.72 -19.86 2.41
N ASN A 16 -24.58 -19.17 2.40
CA ASN A 16 -23.81 -18.79 1.20
C ASN A 16 -22.41 -19.44 1.12
N LYS A 17 -22.16 -20.50 1.89
CA LYS A 17 -20.89 -21.24 1.78
C LYS A 17 -20.81 -21.92 0.40
N PRO A 18 -19.70 -21.75 -0.34
CA PRO A 18 -19.51 -22.47 -1.59
C PRO A 18 -19.48 -23.99 -1.35
N ASP A 19 -19.92 -24.77 -2.34
CA ASP A 19 -19.87 -26.25 -2.31
C ASP A 19 -18.43 -26.79 -2.25
N GLN A 20 -17.43 -25.96 -2.59
CA GLN A 20 -16.01 -26.26 -2.44
C GLN A 20 -15.37 -25.29 -1.46
N GLU A 21 -14.58 -25.83 -0.54
CA GLU A 21 -13.79 -25.06 0.40
C GLU A 21 -12.69 -24.29 -0.33
N THR A 22 -12.44 -23.04 0.08
CA THR A 22 -11.30 -22.27 -0.41
C THR A 22 -10.01 -22.95 0.04
N ALA A 23 -9.19 -23.37 -0.93
CA ALA A 23 -7.86 -23.88 -0.65
C ALA A 23 -7.02 -22.79 0.02
N THR A 24 -6.60 -23.04 1.26
CA THR A 24 -5.76 -22.11 2.03
C THR A 24 -4.33 -22.65 2.06
N VAL A 25 -3.38 -21.80 1.68
CA VAL A 25 -1.95 -22.11 1.77
C VAL A 25 -1.35 -21.26 2.88
N THR A 26 -0.58 -21.89 3.77
CA THR A 26 0.16 -21.18 4.83
C THR A 26 1.52 -20.73 4.29
N ALA A 27 1.75 -19.43 4.22
CA ALA A 27 3.06 -18.84 4.01
C ALA A 27 3.70 -18.44 5.35
N ILE A 28 5.03 -18.54 5.47
CA ILE A 28 5.77 -18.22 6.69
C ILE A 28 6.39 -16.82 6.56
N GLY A 29 6.14 -15.97 7.56
CA GLY A 29 6.77 -14.65 7.67
C GLY A 29 6.08 -13.55 6.87
N ALA A 30 6.62 -12.34 6.98
CA ALA A 30 6.14 -11.19 6.22
C ALA A 30 6.78 -11.17 4.82
N VAL A 31 6.02 -10.72 3.82
CA VAL A 31 6.54 -10.53 2.46
C VAL A 31 7.59 -9.41 2.48
N ARG A 32 8.79 -9.72 2.00
CA ARG A 32 9.85 -8.72 1.84
C ARG A 32 9.51 -7.81 0.67
N ILE A 33 9.33 -6.53 0.98
CA ILE A 33 9.18 -5.48 -0.02
C ILE A 33 10.50 -5.36 -0.80
N PRO A 34 10.52 -5.54 -2.13
CA PRO A 34 11.74 -5.37 -2.91
C PRO A 34 12.16 -3.90 -2.97
N GLU A 35 13.34 -3.63 -3.49
CA GLU A 35 13.67 -2.28 -3.95
C GLU A 35 13.01 -2.03 -5.31
N MET A 36 12.81 -0.75 -5.66
CA MET A 36 12.25 -0.38 -6.97
C MET A 36 13.08 -1.00 -8.11
N GLY A 37 14.40 -0.98 -7.94
CA GLY A 37 15.36 -1.36 -8.97
C GLY A 37 15.41 -0.34 -10.10
N ASP A 38 16.12 -0.70 -11.17
CA ASP A 38 16.17 0.10 -12.39
C ASP A 38 14.86 -0.06 -13.16
N LEU A 39 14.11 1.03 -13.28
CA LEU A 39 12.93 1.15 -14.13
C LEU A 39 13.16 2.17 -15.25
N SER A 40 14.42 2.51 -15.54
CA SER A 40 14.77 3.53 -16.52
C SER A 40 14.37 3.13 -17.93
N HIS A 41 13.98 4.13 -18.72
CA HIS A 41 13.75 4.03 -20.14
C HIS A 41 14.65 5.06 -20.82
N ASN A 42 15.53 4.61 -21.71
CA ASN A 42 16.60 5.44 -22.32
C ASN A 42 17.49 6.17 -21.28
N GLY A 43 17.76 5.52 -20.15
CA GLY A 43 18.58 6.09 -19.06
C GLY A 43 17.85 7.09 -18.17
N GLU A 44 16.53 7.28 -18.35
CA GLU A 44 15.72 8.18 -17.54
C GLU A 44 14.64 7.46 -16.74
N THR A 45 14.43 7.91 -15.51
CA THR A 45 13.27 7.53 -14.68
C THR A 45 12.53 8.79 -14.29
N HIS A 46 11.24 8.84 -14.58
CA HIS A 46 10.39 9.96 -14.22
C HIS A 46 10.19 10.02 -12.69
N GLU A 47 10.27 11.20 -12.08
CA GLU A 47 10.19 11.40 -10.62
C GLU A 47 8.92 10.79 -10.00
N LEU A 48 7.78 11.01 -10.65
CA LEU A 48 6.48 10.39 -10.31
C LEU A 48 6.54 8.86 -10.14
N ILE A 49 7.46 8.16 -10.81
CA ILE A 49 7.58 6.70 -10.68
C ILE A 49 8.19 6.32 -9.33
N ALA A 50 9.22 7.03 -8.90
CA ALA A 50 9.83 6.83 -7.58
C ALA A 50 8.84 7.19 -6.46
N GLU A 51 8.13 8.32 -6.61
CA GLU A 51 7.11 8.76 -5.67
C GLU A 51 5.92 7.78 -5.61
N MET A 52 5.48 7.27 -6.76
CA MET A 52 4.40 6.29 -6.83
C MET A 52 4.83 4.97 -6.19
N TYR A 53 6.06 4.50 -6.44
CA TYR A 53 6.57 3.30 -5.80
C TYR A 53 6.59 3.44 -4.27
N GLN A 54 7.08 4.57 -3.77
CA GLN A 54 7.07 4.86 -2.34
C GLN A 54 5.65 4.93 -1.77
N SER A 55 4.71 5.56 -2.50
CA SER A 55 3.30 5.62 -2.11
C SER A 55 2.64 4.24 -2.05
N ILE A 56 3.03 3.31 -2.94
CA ILE A 56 2.59 1.91 -2.88
C ILE A 56 3.13 1.27 -1.59
N LYS A 57 4.43 1.41 -1.30
CA LYS A 57 5.06 0.87 -0.08
C LYS A 57 4.37 1.33 1.20
N ASP A 58 3.97 2.60 1.25
CA ASP A 58 3.35 3.19 2.44
C ASP A 58 1.85 2.88 2.56
N SER A 59 1.26 2.25 1.53
CA SER A 59 -0.14 1.86 1.54
C SER A 59 -0.37 0.63 2.41
N ALA A 60 -1.36 0.71 3.29
CA ALA A 60 -1.77 -0.41 4.15
C ALA A 60 -2.28 -1.63 3.35
N ILE A 61 -2.60 -1.48 2.06
CA ILE A 61 -3.04 -2.61 1.22
C ILE A 61 -1.92 -3.62 0.96
N THR A 62 -0.65 -3.20 1.05
CA THR A 62 0.53 -4.04 0.78
C THR A 62 0.66 -5.23 1.73
N GLN A 63 -0.04 -5.22 2.88
CA GLN A 63 -0.14 -6.39 3.75
C GLN A 63 -0.77 -7.61 3.08
N PHE A 64 -1.50 -7.43 1.97
CA PHE A 64 -2.09 -8.49 1.16
C PHE A 64 -1.25 -8.85 -0.08
N TYR A 65 -0.12 -8.19 -0.29
CA TYR A 65 0.70 -8.43 -1.48
C TYR A 65 1.63 -9.62 -1.27
N GLU A 66 1.64 -10.49 -2.26
CA GLU A 66 2.64 -11.54 -2.44
C GLU A 66 3.83 -11.02 -3.25
N PRO A 67 4.97 -11.75 -3.30
CA PRO A 67 6.10 -11.37 -4.15
C PRO A 67 5.73 -11.14 -5.62
N THR A 68 4.71 -11.85 -6.12
CA THR A 68 4.19 -11.67 -7.47
C THR A 68 3.51 -10.33 -7.67
N ASP A 69 2.78 -9.82 -6.68
CA ASP A 69 2.12 -8.50 -6.76
C ASP A 69 3.16 -7.39 -6.78
N TRP A 70 4.25 -7.53 -6.01
CA TRP A 70 5.37 -6.60 -6.06
C TRP A 70 6.04 -6.56 -7.43
N GLN A 71 6.27 -7.72 -8.04
CA GLN A 71 6.83 -7.76 -9.38
C GLN A 71 5.84 -7.18 -10.41
N PHE A 72 4.55 -7.43 -10.25
CA PHE A 72 3.51 -6.85 -11.11
C PHE A 72 3.43 -5.33 -10.98
N ALA A 73 3.58 -4.79 -9.76
CA ALA A 73 3.71 -3.35 -9.52
C ALA A 73 4.92 -2.77 -10.25
N ARG A 74 6.09 -3.41 -10.17
CA ARG A 74 7.30 -2.97 -10.88
C ARG A 74 7.14 -2.98 -12.40
N ILE A 75 6.51 -4.02 -12.97
CA ILE A 75 6.20 -4.08 -14.40
C ILE A 75 5.25 -2.96 -14.82
N THR A 76 4.23 -2.70 -14.00
CA THR A 76 3.26 -1.63 -14.25
C THR A 76 3.93 -0.25 -14.23
N LEU A 77 4.81 -0.01 -13.25
CA LEU A 77 5.56 1.24 -13.12
C LEU A 77 6.61 1.40 -14.22
N PHE A 78 7.25 0.31 -14.65
CA PHE A 78 8.14 0.32 -15.82
C PHE A 78 7.38 0.80 -17.06
N ALA A 79 6.24 0.19 -17.38
CA ALA A 79 5.41 0.58 -18.54
C ALA A 79 4.92 2.02 -18.44
N LEU A 80 4.53 2.48 -17.25
CA LEU A 80 4.16 3.88 -17.02
C LEU A 80 5.35 4.83 -17.22
N ASN A 81 6.55 4.45 -16.79
CA ASN A 81 7.76 5.24 -17.01
C ASN A 81 8.04 5.42 -18.50
N GLU A 82 7.98 4.33 -19.29
CA GLU A 82 8.19 4.39 -20.74
C GLU A 82 7.25 5.41 -21.41
N GLU A 83 5.96 5.38 -21.04
CA GLU A 83 4.97 6.28 -21.62
C GLU A 83 5.13 7.73 -21.14
N LEU A 84 5.51 7.97 -19.88
CA LEU A 84 5.79 9.31 -19.37
C LEU A 84 7.02 9.93 -20.03
N ILE A 85 8.10 9.16 -20.19
CA ILE A 85 9.33 9.59 -20.86
C ILE A 85 9.07 9.83 -22.35
N ALA A 86 8.36 8.92 -23.03
CA ALA A 86 7.96 9.11 -24.42
C ALA A 86 7.08 10.35 -24.60
N ALA A 87 6.15 10.63 -23.68
CA ALA A 87 5.30 11.81 -23.74
C ALA A 87 6.10 13.11 -23.61
N ARG A 88 7.07 13.14 -22.67
CA ARG A 88 7.99 14.26 -22.45
C ARG A 88 8.82 14.57 -23.70
N HIS A 89 9.45 13.55 -24.29
CA HIS A 89 10.37 13.73 -25.43
C HIS A 89 9.66 13.98 -26.75
N ASN A 90 8.53 13.33 -26.99
CA ASN A 90 7.81 13.43 -28.26
C ASN A 90 6.81 14.60 -28.30
N GLY A 91 6.58 15.28 -27.17
CA GLY A 91 5.61 16.37 -27.05
C GLY A 91 4.16 15.94 -27.29
N LYS A 92 3.86 14.65 -27.07
CA LYS A 92 2.53 14.05 -27.29
C LYS A 92 2.01 13.44 -26.00
N PRO A 93 0.72 13.59 -25.67
CA PRO A 93 0.16 12.92 -24.50
C PRO A 93 0.19 11.39 -24.67
N ILE A 94 0.12 10.68 -23.55
CA ILE A 94 -0.02 9.22 -23.53
C ILE A 94 -1.30 8.84 -24.29
N GLY A 95 -1.20 7.88 -25.20
CA GLY A 95 -2.35 7.40 -25.96
C GLY A 95 -3.41 6.80 -25.05
N ALA A 96 -4.68 7.14 -25.27
CA ALA A 96 -5.79 6.76 -24.39
C ALA A 96 -5.89 5.25 -24.12
N MET A 97 -5.66 4.41 -25.14
CA MET A 97 -5.69 2.95 -24.97
C MET A 97 -4.56 2.45 -24.06
N LYS A 98 -3.35 3.01 -24.18
CA LYS A 98 -2.20 2.66 -23.35
C LYS A 98 -2.42 3.10 -21.91
N LEU A 99 -2.88 4.33 -21.71
CA LEU A 99 -3.23 4.85 -20.39
C LEU A 99 -4.32 3.98 -19.73
N THR A 100 -5.33 3.57 -20.50
CA THR A 100 -6.40 2.68 -20.00
C THR A 100 -5.83 1.34 -19.53
N ALA A 101 -4.93 0.72 -20.30
CA ALA A 101 -4.29 -0.54 -19.89
C ALA A 101 -3.46 -0.38 -18.62
N ILE A 102 -2.67 0.70 -18.50
CA ILE A 102 -1.89 0.99 -17.29
C ILE A 102 -2.80 1.21 -16.09
N ILE A 103 -3.90 1.96 -16.23
CA ILE A 103 -4.89 2.16 -15.16
C ILE A 103 -5.48 0.81 -14.73
N GLN A 104 -5.77 -0.09 -15.66
CA GLN A 104 -6.28 -1.43 -15.33
C GLN A 104 -5.25 -2.25 -14.54
N MET A 105 -3.96 -2.18 -14.91
CA MET A 105 -2.88 -2.84 -14.17
C MET A 105 -2.74 -2.26 -12.75
N LEU A 106 -2.78 -0.94 -12.60
CA LEU A 106 -2.76 -0.28 -11.29
C LEU A 106 -3.99 -0.61 -10.44
N SER A 107 -5.17 -0.73 -11.06
CA SER A 107 -6.41 -1.10 -10.37
C SER A 107 -6.39 -2.54 -9.85
N ALA A 108 -5.75 -3.47 -10.57
CA ALA A 108 -5.58 -4.84 -10.11
C ALA A 108 -4.80 -4.92 -8.78
N LEU A 109 -3.96 -3.92 -8.50
CA LEU A 109 -3.19 -3.78 -7.26
C LEU A 109 -3.98 -3.12 -6.12
N MET A 110 -5.25 -2.75 -6.32
CA MET A 110 -6.12 -2.17 -5.29
C MET A 110 -5.60 -0.85 -4.66
N LEU A 111 -4.89 -0.04 -5.45
CA LEU A 111 -4.22 1.16 -4.96
C LEU A 111 -5.20 2.30 -4.64
N THR A 112 -6.32 2.39 -5.36
CA THR A 112 -7.36 3.40 -5.09
C THR A 112 -8.41 2.87 -4.10
N GLU A 113 -9.07 3.80 -3.40
CA GLU A 113 -10.19 3.43 -2.52
C GLU A 113 -11.33 2.75 -3.30
N GLY A 114 -11.60 3.19 -4.53
CA GLY A 114 -12.60 2.57 -5.38
C GLY A 114 -12.30 1.11 -5.69
N ASP A 115 -11.03 0.78 -5.97
CA ASP A 115 -10.59 -0.60 -6.19
C ASP A 115 -10.74 -1.45 -4.92
N ARG A 116 -10.36 -0.90 -3.76
CA ARG A 116 -10.50 -1.60 -2.47
C ARG A 116 -11.96 -1.87 -2.11
N ARG A 117 -12.84 -0.90 -2.26
CA ARG A 117 -14.27 -1.08 -2.00
C ARG A 117 -14.88 -2.13 -2.93
N ARG A 118 -14.45 -2.18 -4.20
CA ARG A 118 -14.82 -3.28 -5.10
C ARG A 118 -14.37 -4.61 -4.52
N ALA A 119 -13.12 -4.71 -4.06
CA ALA A 119 -12.55 -5.85 -3.34
C ALA A 119 -13.13 -6.11 -1.94
N ARG A 120 -14.08 -5.28 -1.47
CA ARG A 120 -14.65 -5.33 -0.11
C ARG A 120 -13.60 -5.19 0.99
N ILE A 121 -12.57 -4.40 0.71
CA ILE A 121 -11.51 -4.04 1.65
C ILE A 121 -11.73 -2.61 2.10
N GLU A 122 -11.71 -2.40 3.41
CA GLU A 122 -11.73 -1.07 4.03
C GLU A 122 -10.41 -0.84 4.77
N ILE A 123 -9.88 0.38 4.69
CA ILE A 123 -8.69 0.77 5.44
C ILE A 123 -9.15 1.65 6.60
N GLU A 124 -9.11 1.10 7.80
CA GLU A 124 -9.24 1.89 9.02
C GLU A 124 -7.86 2.43 9.43
N ARG A 125 -7.81 3.71 9.77
CA ARG A 125 -6.60 4.32 10.34
C ARG A 125 -6.89 4.65 11.79
N VAL A 126 -6.23 3.93 12.70
CA VAL A 126 -6.25 4.28 14.12
C VAL A 126 -5.36 5.52 14.28
N PRO A 127 -5.90 6.65 14.79
CA PRO A 127 -5.06 7.79 15.12
C PRO A 127 -3.99 7.33 16.10
N ILE A 128 -2.74 7.71 15.87
CA ILE A 128 -1.73 7.53 16.91
C ILE A 128 -2.19 8.40 18.08
N ALA A 129 -2.82 7.79 19.08
CA ALA A 129 -3.01 8.43 20.37
C ALA A 129 -1.60 8.76 20.84
N ASN A 130 -1.25 10.06 20.85
CA ASN A 130 0.09 10.58 21.14
C ASN A 130 0.79 9.75 22.22
N GLY A 131 1.57 8.77 21.74
CA GLY A 131 2.23 7.74 22.52
C GLY A 131 3.67 8.11 22.84
N ALA A 132 4.04 9.38 22.71
CA ALA A 132 5.03 9.92 23.62
C ALA A 132 4.37 9.90 24.99
N LYS A 133 4.56 8.79 25.71
CA LYS A 133 4.50 8.77 27.17
C LYS A 133 5.33 9.96 27.62
N VAL A 134 4.67 11.07 27.91
CA VAL A 134 5.18 12.09 28.81
C VAL A 134 5.32 11.35 30.13
N ILE A 135 6.46 10.66 30.31
CA ILE A 135 6.96 10.33 31.63
C ILE A 135 7.01 11.68 32.31
N GLY A 136 6.11 11.84 33.28
CA GLY A 136 5.44 13.08 33.53
C GLY A 136 6.44 14.20 33.75
N LEU A 137 6.28 15.33 33.07
CA LEU A 137 6.80 16.58 33.63
C LEU A 137 6.33 16.71 35.09
N THR A 138 5.13 16.21 35.38
CA THR A 138 4.56 16.01 36.71
C THR A 138 5.32 15.00 37.58
N ASP A 139 5.85 13.91 37.02
CA ASP A 139 6.62 12.90 37.76
C ASP A 139 8.04 13.42 38.06
N VAL A 140 8.66 14.10 37.11
CA VAL A 140 9.96 14.79 37.27
C VAL A 140 9.83 15.97 38.24
N LEU A 141 8.73 16.72 38.20
CA LEU A 141 8.47 17.83 39.15
C LEU A 141 8.21 17.29 40.57
N LYS A 142 7.42 16.21 40.71
CA LYS A 142 7.20 15.54 42.00
C LYS A 142 8.50 14.99 42.57
N GLN A 143 9.35 14.40 41.73
CA GLN A 143 10.66 13.88 42.15
C GLN A 143 11.60 15.01 42.61
N ARG A 144 11.59 16.16 41.93
CA ARG A 144 12.40 17.34 42.32
C ARG A 144 11.87 18.04 43.57
N LEU A 145 10.55 18.12 43.74
CA LEU A 145 9.92 18.67 44.96
C LEU A 145 10.13 17.74 46.17
N ALA A 146 10.09 16.42 45.98
CA ALA A 146 10.40 15.45 47.04
C ALA A 146 11.88 15.48 47.44
N ALA A 147 12.79 15.70 46.50
CA ALA A 147 14.24 15.83 46.77
C ALA A 147 14.63 17.16 47.44
N GLY A 148 13.80 18.21 47.33
CA GLY A 148 14.04 19.52 47.93
C GLY A 148 13.49 19.70 49.36
N GLY A 149 12.76 18.71 49.90
CA GLY A 149 12.10 18.79 51.21
C GLY A 149 12.86 18.15 52.38
N HIS A 150 14.11 17.72 52.22
CA HIS A 150 14.96 17.16 53.28
C HIS A 150 16.14 18.10 53.57
N GLY A 151 15.83 19.30 54.03
CA GLY A 151 16.82 20.31 54.43
C GLY A 151 16.14 21.46 55.14
N GLY A 152 15.82 21.26 56.42
CA GLY A 152 15.17 22.23 57.31
C GLY A 152 14.66 21.55 58.56
#